data_AF-A0A8S3T202-F1
#
_entry.id   AF-A0A8S3T202-F1
#
_cell.length_a   1.000
_cell.length_b   1.000
_cell.length_c   1.000
_cell.angle_alpha   90.00
_cell.angle_beta   90.00
_cell.angle_gamma   90.00
#
_symmetry.space_group_name_H-M   'P 1'
#
loop_
_entity.id
_entity.type
_entity.pdbx_description
1 polymer ?
#
loop_
_entity_poly.entity_id
_entity_poly.type
_entity_poly.pdbx_seq_one_letter_code
_entity_poly.pdbx_strand_id
1 'polypeptide(L)'
;MTIYDAKAENPKSYGSERFYYMDLTDKLFDHLSSADIVKLREDLEKKGALHGAYIERFSRGIVLAVGFDDIGALDSLWDLYQRGKLSMTFQDVIVNSTVLKKLKTTKIVLRSKILESEYNNCTNELLSRKMKRLEIKTREVDKKMVLRLAEQQRCFTDNVQSLKDTEENIELSLGEFALTMKQILPQGVLELKTIREFETNYKMAKGTSRVKNTKIIDQFTDMLGKLRTTFTEAFTQLYVPLLQVHSICESEKQKQIKRDIRRKINIGQELMKPEAPLKIVIHPVWARKILPREQSLFRGLVCVLPLAVEALKDIDFMLDEYINDFVL
;
A
#
# COMPACT_ATOMS: atom_id res chain seq x y z
N MET A 1 -8.30 -21.38 10.65
CA MET A 1 -8.77 -20.55 11.79
C MET A 1 -10.00 -21.20 12.39
N THR A 2 -10.34 -20.91 13.64
CA THR A 2 -11.54 -21.44 14.29
C THR A 2 -12.33 -20.32 14.95
N ILE A 3 -13.66 -20.40 14.92
CA ILE A 3 -14.52 -19.52 15.72
C ILE A 3 -14.44 -20.02 17.17
N TYR A 4 -13.85 -19.21 18.05
CA TYR A 4 -13.70 -19.51 19.47
C TYR A 4 -14.92 -19.08 20.29
N ASP A 5 -15.49 -17.92 19.97
CA ASP A 5 -16.69 -17.38 20.63
C ASP A 5 -17.53 -16.62 19.59
N ALA A 6 -18.86 -16.67 19.71
CA ALA A 6 -19.76 -15.92 18.85
C ALA A 6 -21.10 -15.64 19.53
N LYS A 7 -21.75 -14.52 19.18
CA LYS A 7 -23.06 -14.13 19.73
C LYS A 7 -24.04 -13.75 18.63
N ALA A 8 -25.07 -14.57 18.44
CA ALA A 8 -26.15 -14.27 17.48
C ALA A 8 -26.89 -12.98 17.86
N GLU A 9 -27.40 -12.25 16.86
CA GLU A 9 -28.33 -11.13 17.09
C GLU A 9 -29.65 -11.59 17.73
N ASN A 10 -30.13 -12.78 17.36
CA ASN A 10 -31.29 -13.41 17.97
C ASN A 10 -30.93 -14.81 18.49
N PRO A 11 -30.44 -14.95 19.73
CA PRO A 11 -30.06 -16.25 20.29
C PRO A 11 -31.20 -17.27 20.31
N LYS A 12 -32.46 -16.82 20.42
CA LYS A 12 -33.65 -17.68 20.48
C LYS A 12 -33.99 -18.35 19.15
N SER A 13 -33.43 -17.89 18.02
CA SER A 13 -33.65 -18.52 16.72
C SER A 13 -32.85 -19.80 16.52
N TYR A 14 -31.93 -20.13 17.42
CA TYR A 14 -31.08 -21.31 17.33
C TYR A 14 -31.45 -22.31 18.44
N GLY A 15 -31.82 -23.53 18.04
CA GLY A 15 -32.16 -24.61 18.97
C GLY A 15 -30.96 -25.31 19.62
N SER A 16 -29.74 -25.06 19.12
CA SER A 16 -28.51 -25.64 19.63
C SER A 16 -27.32 -24.72 19.34
N GLU A 17 -26.47 -24.55 20.34
CA GLU A 17 -25.21 -23.81 20.22
C GLU A 17 -24.30 -24.43 19.16
N ARG A 18 -24.16 -25.77 19.16
CA ARG A 18 -23.34 -26.47 18.14
C ARG A 18 -23.83 -26.22 16.72
N PHE A 19 -25.15 -26.22 16.53
CA PHE A 19 -25.75 -25.92 15.23
C PHE A 19 -25.46 -24.47 14.81
N TYR A 20 -25.56 -23.52 15.75
CA TYR A 20 -25.21 -22.12 15.48
C TYR A 20 -23.74 -21.97 15.03
N TYR A 21 -22.78 -22.56 15.74
CA TYR A 21 -21.37 -22.47 15.35
C TYR A 21 -21.07 -23.13 14.00
N MET A 22 -21.75 -24.24 13.66
CA MET A 22 -21.60 -24.91 12.37
C MET A 22 -22.13 -24.03 11.23
N ASP A 23 -23.37 -23.54 11.35
CA ASP A 23 -24.00 -22.61 10.39
C ASP A 23 -23.17 -21.32 10.22
N LEU A 24 -22.67 -20.77 11.32
CA LEU A 24 -21.83 -19.57 11.29
C LEU A 24 -20.48 -19.83 10.59
N THR A 25 -19.86 -20.99 10.84
CA THR A 25 -18.61 -21.39 10.19
C THR A 25 -18.78 -21.51 8.69
N ASP A 26 -19.87 -22.12 8.22
CA ASP A 26 -20.18 -22.26 6.80
C ASP A 26 -20.44 -20.90 6.15
N LYS A 27 -21.27 -20.05 6.77
CA LYS A 27 -21.54 -18.70 6.25
C LYS A 27 -20.29 -17.82 6.20
N LEU A 28 -19.42 -17.92 7.22
CA LEU A 28 -18.16 -17.19 7.23
C LEU A 28 -17.19 -17.73 6.16
N PHE A 29 -17.15 -19.05 5.94
CA PHE A 29 -16.40 -19.64 4.84
C PHE A 29 -16.91 -19.17 3.47
N ASP A 30 -18.22 -19.16 3.24
CA ASP A 30 -18.82 -18.68 1.98
C ASP A 30 -18.49 -17.20 1.73
N HIS A 31 -18.45 -16.40 2.80
CA HIS A 31 -18.03 -15.01 2.69
C HIS A 31 -16.55 -14.87 2.32
N LEU A 32 -15.67 -15.67 2.95
CA LEU A 32 -14.22 -15.60 2.74
C LEU A 32 -13.78 -16.21 1.40
N SER A 33 -14.44 -17.27 0.95
CA SER A 33 -14.14 -17.91 -0.34
C SER A 33 -14.50 -17.05 -1.55
N SER A 34 -15.41 -16.09 -1.38
CA SER A 34 -15.78 -15.09 -2.39
C SER A 34 -15.08 -13.74 -2.19
N ALA A 35 -14.21 -13.61 -1.19
CA ALA A 35 -13.53 -12.36 -0.89
C ALA A 35 -12.38 -12.08 -1.86
N ASP A 36 -12.11 -10.79 -2.11
CA ASP A 36 -10.93 -10.38 -2.87
C ASP A 36 -9.67 -10.62 -2.04
N ILE A 37 -8.91 -11.64 -2.43
CA ILE A 37 -7.65 -12.03 -1.78
C ILE A 37 -6.62 -10.90 -1.81
N VAL A 38 -6.60 -10.08 -2.86
CA VAL A 38 -5.68 -8.92 -2.95
C VAL A 38 -6.02 -7.91 -1.87
N LYS A 39 -7.31 -7.62 -1.67
CA LYS A 39 -7.75 -6.71 -0.61
C LYS A 39 -7.43 -7.26 0.79
N LEU A 40 -7.66 -8.56 1.01
CA LEU A 40 -7.26 -9.20 2.27
C LEU A 40 -5.74 -9.10 2.48
N ARG A 41 -4.95 -9.32 1.43
CA ARG A 41 -3.49 -9.19 1.49
C ARG A 41 -3.06 -7.76 1.82
N GLU A 42 -3.71 -6.76 1.26
CA GLU A 42 -3.47 -5.34 1.54
C GLU A 42 -3.67 -5.03 3.03
N ASP A 43 -4.80 -5.44 3.60
CA ASP A 43 -5.15 -5.18 4.99
C ASP A 43 -4.15 -5.87 5.94
N LEU A 44 -3.70 -7.09 5.60
CA LEU A 44 -2.67 -7.81 6.37
C LEU A 44 -1.29 -7.15 6.25
N GLU A 45 -0.91 -6.67 5.06
CA GLU A 45 0.35 -5.95 4.85
C GLU A 45 0.42 -4.68 5.70
N LYS A 46 -0.67 -3.89 5.70
CA LYS A 46 -0.78 -2.65 6.50
C LYS A 46 -0.67 -2.90 8.00
N LYS A 47 -1.04 -4.10 8.46
CA LYS A 47 -0.96 -4.53 9.86
C LYS A 47 0.38 -5.20 10.21
N GLY A 48 1.34 -5.24 9.29
CA GLY A 48 2.65 -5.85 9.52
C GLY A 48 2.62 -7.38 9.57
N ALA A 49 1.67 -8.02 8.88
CA ALA A 49 1.52 -9.47 8.83
C ALA A 49 1.72 -10.01 7.40
N LEU A 50 2.08 -11.29 7.30
CA LEU A 50 2.30 -12.02 6.04
C LEU A 50 3.35 -11.41 5.10
N HIS A 51 4.36 -10.70 5.63
CA HIS A 51 5.46 -10.22 4.81
C HIS A 51 6.21 -11.40 4.17
N GLY A 52 6.44 -11.33 2.86
CA GLY A 52 7.03 -12.45 2.09
C GLY A 52 6.12 -13.68 1.97
N ALA A 53 4.81 -13.52 2.16
CA ALA A 53 3.83 -14.58 1.98
C ALA A 53 2.71 -14.17 1.02
N TYR A 54 2.18 -15.16 0.32
CA TYR A 54 1.05 -15.03 -0.60
C TYR A 54 -0.12 -15.90 -0.14
N ILE A 55 -1.34 -15.50 -0.49
CA ILE A 55 -2.56 -16.19 -0.06
C ILE A 55 -3.05 -17.04 -1.23
N GLU A 56 -3.10 -18.36 -1.05
CA GLU A 56 -3.52 -19.29 -2.09
C GLU A 56 -5.06 -19.33 -2.18
N ARG A 57 -5.71 -19.64 -1.06
CA ARG A 57 -7.18 -19.78 -0.99
C ARG A 57 -7.68 -19.95 0.43
N PHE A 58 -8.99 -19.74 0.59
CA PHE A 58 -9.75 -20.29 1.70
C PHE A 58 -10.32 -21.66 1.34
N SER A 59 -10.16 -22.63 2.24
CA SER A 59 -10.75 -23.96 2.17
C SER A 59 -11.82 -24.12 3.27
N ARG A 60 -12.69 -25.12 3.11
CA ARG A 60 -13.80 -25.40 4.03
C ARG A 60 -13.30 -25.46 5.48
N GLY A 61 -14.13 -24.97 6.41
CA GLY A 61 -13.75 -24.84 7.82
C GLY A 61 -12.84 -23.64 8.10
N ILE A 62 -12.84 -22.62 7.23
CA ILE A 62 -12.07 -21.38 7.36
C ILE A 62 -10.55 -21.67 7.49
N VAL A 63 -10.08 -22.61 6.67
CA VAL A 63 -8.65 -22.95 6.56
C VAL A 63 -8.04 -22.03 5.49
N LEU A 64 -7.08 -21.20 5.90
CA LEU A 64 -6.36 -20.32 5.00
C LEU A 64 -5.08 -21.01 4.53
N ALA A 65 -4.98 -21.27 3.24
CA ALA A 65 -3.74 -21.74 2.62
C ALA A 65 -2.86 -20.54 2.30
N VAL A 66 -1.63 -20.56 2.80
CA VAL A 66 -0.62 -19.51 2.63
C VAL A 66 0.65 -20.19 2.11
N GLY A 67 1.32 -19.55 1.17
CA GLY A 67 2.68 -19.93 0.79
C GLY A 67 3.68 -18.81 1.10
N PHE A 68 4.95 -19.18 1.14
CA PHE A 68 6.04 -18.33 1.61
C PHE A 68 7.14 -18.24 0.57
N ASP A 69 7.72 -17.05 0.47
CA ASP A 69 8.82 -16.78 -0.43
C ASP A 69 10.15 -17.34 0.07
N ASP A 70 10.34 -17.31 1.37
CA ASP A 70 11.51 -17.80 2.05
C ASP A 70 11.20 -18.23 3.50
N ILE A 71 12.22 -18.78 4.16
CA ILE A 71 12.13 -19.25 5.55
C ILE A 71 11.91 -18.08 6.51
N GLY A 72 12.50 -16.91 6.23
CA GLY A 72 12.34 -15.74 7.07
C GLY A 72 10.88 -15.27 7.14
N ALA A 73 10.15 -15.35 6.02
CA ALA A 73 8.72 -15.08 5.96
C ALA A 73 7.89 -16.08 6.79
N LEU A 74 8.22 -17.37 6.70
CA LEU A 74 7.59 -18.43 7.49
C LEU A 74 7.84 -18.22 9.00
N ASP A 75 9.09 -17.98 9.39
CA ASP A 75 9.49 -17.74 10.79
C ASP A 75 8.84 -16.48 11.36
N SER A 76 8.71 -15.43 10.55
CA SER A 76 8.02 -14.20 10.94
C SER A 76 6.53 -14.46 11.23
N LEU A 77 5.86 -15.27 10.41
CA LEU A 77 4.47 -15.65 10.68
C LEU A 77 4.36 -16.53 11.93
N TRP A 78 5.29 -17.47 12.10
CA TRP A 78 5.34 -18.34 13.26
C TRP A 78 5.54 -17.57 14.57
N ASP A 79 6.44 -16.58 14.58
CA ASP A 79 6.64 -15.67 15.72
C ASP A 79 5.36 -14.87 16.05
N LEU A 80 4.68 -14.33 15.03
CA LEU A 80 3.38 -13.66 15.22
C LEU A 80 2.32 -14.58 15.81
N TYR A 81 2.32 -15.86 15.42
CA TYR A 81 1.43 -16.87 15.96
C TYR A 81 1.75 -17.19 17.42
N GLN A 82 3.02 -17.47 17.74
CA GLN A 82 3.47 -17.80 19.10
C GLN A 82 3.22 -16.65 20.08
N ARG A 83 3.35 -15.40 19.63
CA ARG A 83 3.04 -14.21 20.43
C ARG A 83 1.54 -13.88 20.54
N GLY A 84 0.66 -14.69 19.95
CA GLY A 84 -0.79 -14.47 19.92
C GLY A 84 -1.25 -13.31 19.03
N LYS A 85 -0.33 -12.55 18.43
CA LYS A 85 -0.63 -11.38 17.59
C LYS A 85 -1.35 -11.78 16.30
N LEU A 86 -1.08 -12.95 15.76
CA LEU A 86 -1.71 -13.41 14.52
C LEU A 86 -3.24 -13.52 14.63
N SER A 87 -3.75 -13.99 15.77
CA SER A 87 -5.20 -14.08 15.99
C SER A 87 -5.83 -12.69 16.04
N MET A 88 -5.17 -11.73 16.71
CA MET A 88 -5.62 -10.34 16.78
C MET A 88 -5.66 -9.69 15.40
N THR A 89 -4.61 -9.91 14.59
CA THR A 89 -4.56 -9.35 13.23
C THR A 89 -5.68 -9.90 12.35
N PHE A 90 -5.92 -11.22 12.34
CA PHE A 90 -7.02 -11.78 11.57
C PHE A 90 -8.39 -11.37 12.11
N GLN A 91 -8.54 -11.22 13.42
CA GLN A 91 -9.75 -10.70 14.03
C GLN A 91 -10.09 -9.30 13.49
N ASP A 92 -9.12 -8.39 13.51
CA ASP A 92 -9.28 -7.00 13.02
C ASP A 92 -9.63 -6.94 11.53
N VAL A 93 -8.98 -7.78 10.72
CA VAL A 93 -9.10 -7.73 9.26
C VAL A 93 -10.37 -8.43 8.76
N ILE A 94 -10.68 -9.59 9.32
CA ILE A 94 -11.82 -10.42 8.84
C ILE A 94 -13.13 -10.00 9.50
N VAL A 95 -13.12 -9.68 10.80
CA VAL A 95 -14.35 -9.43 11.56
C VAL A 95 -14.60 -7.94 11.67
N ASN A 96 -15.26 -7.37 10.66
CA ASN A 96 -15.73 -6.00 10.67
C ASN A 96 -17.27 -5.91 10.78
N SER A 97 -17.79 -4.71 10.97
CA SER A 97 -19.23 -4.45 11.13
C SER A 97 -20.06 -4.96 9.95
N THR A 98 -19.53 -4.91 8.73
CA THR A 98 -20.20 -5.41 7.52
C THR A 98 -20.35 -6.93 7.57
N VAL A 99 -19.29 -7.64 7.97
CA VAL A 99 -19.30 -9.09 8.15
C VAL A 99 -20.28 -9.51 9.24
N LEU A 100 -20.21 -8.85 10.41
CA LEU A 100 -21.11 -9.13 11.54
C LEU A 100 -22.59 -8.98 11.15
N LYS A 101 -22.94 -7.87 10.47
CA LYS A 101 -24.29 -7.63 9.96
C LYS A 101 -24.73 -8.67 8.93
N LYS A 102 -23.84 -9.03 8.00
CA LYS A 102 -24.13 -10.06 6.97
C LYS A 102 -24.38 -11.44 7.60
N LEU A 103 -23.66 -11.76 8.67
CA LEU A 103 -23.75 -13.02 9.40
C LEU A 103 -24.80 -13.00 10.53
N LYS A 104 -25.58 -11.91 10.68
CA LYS A 104 -26.61 -11.73 11.73
C LYS A 104 -26.09 -12.04 13.13
N THR A 105 -24.87 -11.56 13.40
CA THR A 105 -24.09 -11.89 14.58
C THR A 105 -23.51 -10.61 15.17
N THR A 106 -23.62 -10.42 16.48
CA THR A 106 -23.13 -9.23 17.20
C THR A 106 -21.65 -9.31 17.56
N LYS A 107 -21.10 -10.54 17.64
CA LYS A 107 -19.72 -10.79 18.00
C LYS A 107 -19.24 -12.09 17.37
N ILE A 108 -18.03 -12.08 16.80
CA ILE A 108 -17.28 -13.27 16.41
C ILE A 108 -15.87 -13.08 16.98
N VAL A 109 -15.32 -14.12 17.61
CA VAL A 109 -13.93 -14.17 18.06
C VAL A 109 -13.25 -15.31 17.31
N LEU A 110 -12.26 -14.96 16.51
CA LEU A 110 -11.44 -15.88 15.76
C LEU A 110 -10.19 -16.26 16.56
N ARG A 111 -9.79 -17.51 16.43
CA ARG A 111 -8.50 -18.00 16.91
C ARG A 111 -7.74 -18.63 15.74
N SER A 112 -6.53 -18.13 15.53
CA SER A 112 -5.58 -18.76 14.60
C SER A 112 -5.02 -20.02 15.23
N LYS A 113 -4.82 -21.04 14.42
CA LYS A 113 -4.18 -22.29 14.80
C LYS A 113 -3.27 -22.69 13.66
N ILE A 114 -2.00 -22.90 13.98
CA ILE A 114 -0.99 -23.47 13.08
C ILE A 114 -0.45 -24.70 13.79
N LEU A 115 -0.43 -25.85 13.12
CA LEU A 115 0.16 -27.05 13.69
C LEU A 115 1.68 -26.97 13.57
N GLU A 116 2.41 -27.31 14.63
CA GLU A 116 3.87 -27.32 14.61
C GLU A 116 4.42 -28.29 13.56
N SER A 117 3.72 -29.40 13.31
CA SER A 117 4.04 -30.31 12.22
C SER A 117 3.92 -29.66 10.84
N GLU A 118 2.94 -28.76 10.62
CA GLU A 118 2.79 -28.04 9.35
C GLU A 118 3.93 -27.03 9.17
N TYR A 119 4.29 -26.30 10.24
CA TYR A 119 5.46 -25.41 10.25
C TYR A 119 6.73 -26.18 9.89
N ASN A 120 7.03 -27.27 10.60
CA ASN A 120 8.22 -28.09 10.36
C ASN A 120 8.25 -28.68 8.94
N ASN A 121 7.12 -29.16 8.45
CA ASN A 121 7.02 -29.68 7.07
C ASN A 121 7.30 -28.57 6.04
N CYS A 122 6.75 -27.37 6.26
CA CYS A 122 7.00 -26.22 5.38
C CYS A 122 8.46 -25.78 5.43
N THR A 123 9.08 -25.74 6.62
CA THR A 123 10.51 -25.45 6.80
C THR A 123 11.38 -26.45 6.03
N ASN A 124 11.09 -27.75 6.16
CA ASN A 124 11.81 -28.79 5.44
C ASN A 124 11.62 -28.66 3.93
N GLU A 125 10.40 -28.37 3.47
CA GLU A 125 10.13 -28.13 2.05
C GLU A 125 10.98 -26.96 1.56
N LEU A 126 10.92 -25.79 2.23
CA LEU A 126 11.66 -24.57 1.87
C LEU A 126 13.17 -24.78 1.86
N LEU A 127 13.74 -25.45 2.88
CA LEU A 127 15.16 -25.78 2.96
C LEU A 127 15.61 -26.78 1.89
N SER A 128 14.74 -27.72 1.52
CA SER A 128 15.04 -28.73 0.51
C SER A 128 14.89 -28.23 -0.92
N ARG A 129 14.37 -27.01 -1.13
CA ARG A 129 14.14 -26.45 -2.47
C ARG A 129 15.45 -26.29 -3.26
N LYS A 130 15.77 -27.29 -4.08
CA LYS A 130 16.42 -27.11 -5.39
C LYS A 130 15.35 -26.78 -6.45
N MET A 131 14.39 -25.90 -6.15
CA MET A 131 13.25 -25.70 -7.04
C MET A 131 13.71 -24.98 -8.30
N LYS A 132 13.63 -25.68 -9.44
CA LYS A 132 13.67 -25.03 -10.76
C LYS A 132 12.50 -24.05 -10.82
N ARG A 133 12.80 -22.83 -11.27
CA ARG A 133 11.78 -21.79 -11.52
C ARG A 133 10.65 -22.39 -12.35
N LEU A 134 9.41 -22.20 -11.92
CA LEU A 134 8.24 -22.60 -12.69
C LEU A 134 7.94 -21.54 -13.75
N GLU A 135 7.54 -22.00 -14.94
CA GLU A 135 7.07 -21.09 -15.97
C GLU A 135 5.70 -20.54 -15.59
N ILE A 136 5.54 -19.21 -15.70
CA ILE A 136 4.30 -18.50 -15.35
C ILE A 136 3.07 -19.09 -16.08
N LYS A 137 3.26 -19.60 -17.31
CA LYS A 137 2.23 -20.25 -18.14
C LYS A 137 1.62 -21.50 -17.49
N THR A 138 2.36 -22.15 -16.61
CA THR A 138 1.91 -23.36 -15.91
C THR A 138 1.06 -23.05 -14.67
N ARG A 139 1.03 -21.79 -14.23
CA ARG A 139 0.25 -21.32 -13.07
C ARG A 139 -0.73 -20.23 -13.49
N GLU A 140 -1.95 -20.65 -13.79
CA GLU A 140 -3.02 -19.75 -14.28
C GLU A 140 -3.33 -18.59 -13.31
N VAL A 141 -3.27 -18.83 -11.99
CA VAL A 141 -3.50 -17.80 -10.98
C VAL A 141 -2.45 -16.69 -11.07
N ASP A 142 -1.17 -17.07 -11.15
CA ASP A 142 -0.05 -16.14 -11.28
C ASP A 142 -0.08 -15.40 -12.61
N LYS A 143 -0.37 -16.10 -13.71
CA LYS A 143 -0.54 -15.50 -15.03
C LYS A 143 -1.63 -14.43 -15.02
N LYS A 144 -2.80 -14.72 -14.43
CA LYS A 144 -3.89 -13.75 -14.27
C LYS A 144 -3.45 -12.54 -13.43
N MET A 145 -2.65 -12.77 -12.38
CA MET A 145 -2.14 -11.68 -11.55
C MET A 145 -1.18 -10.77 -12.34
N VAL A 146 -0.28 -11.35 -13.14
CA VAL A 146 0.63 -10.58 -14.01
C VAL A 146 -0.13 -9.81 -15.09
N LEU A 147 -1.16 -10.39 -15.69
CA LEU A 147 -2.02 -9.69 -16.66
C LEU A 147 -2.78 -8.53 -16.01
N ARG A 148 -3.31 -8.73 -14.80
CA ARG A 148 -3.94 -7.68 -14.01
C ARG A 148 -2.95 -6.55 -13.70
N LEU A 149 -1.71 -6.89 -13.31
CA LEU A 149 -0.64 -5.90 -13.09
C LEU A 149 -0.34 -5.10 -14.35
N ALA A 150 -0.25 -5.75 -15.52
CA ALA A 150 0.00 -5.07 -16.80
C ALA A 150 -1.12 -4.08 -17.18
N GLU A 151 -2.38 -4.43 -16.91
CA GLU A 151 -3.51 -3.52 -17.12
C GLU A 151 -3.44 -2.31 -16.18
N GLN A 152 -3.23 -2.56 -14.88
CA GLN A 152 -3.15 -1.50 -13.87
C GLN A 152 -1.92 -0.59 -14.08
N GLN A 153 -0.81 -1.16 -14.53
CA GLN A 153 0.39 -0.41 -14.89
C GLN A 153 0.10 0.59 -16.00
N ARG A 154 -0.61 0.21 -17.08
CA ARG A 154 -0.93 1.15 -18.17
C ARG A 154 -1.65 2.40 -17.68
N CYS A 155 -2.67 2.22 -16.83
CA CYS A 155 -3.36 3.35 -16.21
C CYS A 155 -2.44 4.18 -15.30
N PHE A 156 -1.50 3.51 -14.61
CA PHE A 156 -0.51 4.18 -13.79
C PHE A 156 0.49 5.00 -14.63
N THR A 157 0.97 4.47 -15.74
CA THR A 157 1.85 5.18 -16.68
C THR A 157 1.21 6.47 -17.18
N ASP A 158 -0.08 6.43 -17.56
CA ASP A 158 -0.82 7.63 -17.98
C ASP A 158 -0.91 8.68 -16.87
N ASN A 159 -1.16 8.25 -15.62
CA ASN A 159 -1.18 9.13 -14.46
C ASN A 159 0.19 9.75 -14.18
N VAL A 160 1.26 8.97 -14.27
CA VAL A 160 2.64 9.44 -14.08
C VAL A 160 3.01 10.48 -15.15
N GLN A 161 2.61 10.25 -16.41
CA GLN A 161 2.85 11.22 -17.48
C GLN A 161 2.07 12.52 -17.24
N SER A 162 0.80 12.45 -16.84
CA SER A 162 0.02 13.64 -16.49
C SER A 162 0.62 14.43 -15.32
N LEU A 163 1.16 13.73 -14.32
CA LEU A 163 1.86 14.34 -13.20
C LEU A 163 3.14 15.04 -13.66
N LYS A 164 3.92 14.41 -14.56
CA LYS A 164 5.13 15.00 -15.14
C LYS A 164 4.81 16.27 -15.94
N ASP A 165 3.78 16.25 -16.76
CA ASP A 165 3.36 17.44 -17.53
C ASP A 165 2.94 18.58 -16.58
N THR A 166 2.27 18.25 -15.47
CA THR A 166 1.91 19.23 -14.43
C THR A 166 3.14 19.77 -13.71
N GLU A 167 4.11 18.90 -13.40
CA GLU A 167 5.39 19.26 -12.79
C GLU A 167 6.16 20.27 -13.64
N GLU A 168 6.29 20.01 -14.95
CA GLU A 168 6.97 20.89 -15.90
C GLU A 168 6.30 22.27 -15.98
N ASN A 169 4.96 22.32 -15.98
CA ASN A 169 4.22 23.58 -15.96
C ASN A 169 4.46 24.40 -14.67
N ILE A 170 4.53 23.73 -13.52
CA ILE A 170 4.87 24.37 -12.24
C ILE A 170 6.32 24.85 -12.25
N GLU A 171 7.24 24.06 -12.82
CA GLU A 171 8.64 24.40 -12.95
C GLU A 171 8.84 25.73 -13.68
N LEU A 172 8.17 25.90 -14.82
CA LEU A 172 8.20 27.13 -15.62
C LEU A 172 7.64 28.34 -14.85
N SER A 173 6.80 28.08 -13.84
CA SER A 173 6.06 29.10 -13.08
C SER A 173 6.61 29.30 -11.66
N LEU A 174 7.80 28.79 -11.33
CA LEU A 174 8.37 28.87 -9.98
C LEU A 174 8.58 30.31 -9.48
N GLY A 175 8.86 31.25 -10.39
CA GLY A 175 8.95 32.67 -10.04
C GLY A 175 7.61 33.26 -9.59
N GLU A 176 6.53 32.96 -10.32
CA GLU A 176 5.16 33.36 -9.95
C GLU A 176 4.73 32.69 -8.64
N PHE A 177 5.06 31.40 -8.48
CA PHE A 177 4.83 30.66 -7.24
C PHE A 177 5.48 31.37 -6.04
N ALA A 178 6.78 31.70 -6.12
CA ALA A 178 7.51 32.33 -5.03
C ALA A 178 6.94 33.72 -4.67
N LEU A 179 6.59 34.53 -5.68
CA LEU A 179 5.97 35.85 -5.47
C LEU A 179 4.62 35.74 -4.78
N THR A 180 3.76 34.83 -5.27
CA THR A 180 2.42 34.62 -4.71
C THR A 180 2.51 34.07 -3.29
N MET A 181 3.43 33.14 -3.03
CA MET A 181 3.65 32.58 -1.70
C MET A 181 4.09 33.63 -0.68
N LYS A 182 4.95 34.58 -1.04
CA LYS A 182 5.34 35.65 -0.12
C LYS A 182 4.18 36.57 0.29
N GLN A 183 3.14 36.68 -0.54
CA GLN A 183 1.93 37.44 -0.20
C GLN A 183 1.00 36.66 0.73
N ILE A 184 1.07 35.33 0.69
CA ILE A 184 0.29 34.40 1.50
C ILE A 184 0.89 34.25 2.91
N LEU A 185 2.22 34.20 3.00
CA LEU A 185 2.90 33.91 4.24
C LEU A 185 2.82 35.06 5.26
N PRO A 186 2.70 34.76 6.57
CA PRO A 186 2.82 35.75 7.63
C PRO A 186 4.14 36.54 7.55
N GLN A 187 4.13 37.78 8.06
CA GLN A 187 5.35 38.60 8.14
C GLN A 187 6.40 37.93 9.05
N GLY A 188 7.65 37.90 8.60
CA GLY A 188 8.78 37.36 9.37
C GLY A 188 9.01 35.85 9.24
N VAL A 189 8.25 35.14 8.39
CA VAL A 189 8.53 33.73 8.09
C VAL A 189 9.80 33.62 7.24
N LEU A 190 10.82 32.96 7.77
CA LEU A 190 12.13 32.77 7.12
C LEU A 190 12.32 31.38 6.51
N GLU A 191 11.55 30.39 6.99
CA GLU A 191 11.60 28.99 6.60
C GLU A 191 10.21 28.36 6.75
N LEU A 192 9.85 27.49 5.81
CA LEU A 192 8.73 26.57 5.94
C LEU A 192 9.26 25.21 6.40
N LYS A 193 8.80 24.72 7.55
CA LYS A 193 9.33 23.49 8.15
C LYS A 193 8.71 22.24 7.55
N THR A 194 7.42 22.29 7.22
CA THR A 194 6.63 21.13 6.80
C THR A 194 5.62 21.47 5.71
N ILE A 195 5.12 20.45 5.00
CA ILE A 195 4.06 20.61 4.00
C ILE A 195 2.76 21.11 4.66
N ARG A 196 2.47 20.63 5.89
CA ARG A 196 1.31 21.08 6.68
C ARG A 196 1.32 22.58 6.93
N GLU A 197 2.49 23.14 7.26
CA GLU A 197 2.64 24.57 7.51
C GLU A 197 2.31 25.38 6.25
N PHE A 198 2.80 24.93 5.09
CA PHE A 198 2.43 25.50 3.79
C PHE A 198 0.91 25.45 3.54
N GLU A 199 0.30 24.26 3.63
CA GLU A 199 -1.13 24.07 3.35
C GLU A 199 -2.01 24.88 4.32
N THR A 200 -1.60 24.99 5.58
CA THR A 200 -2.33 25.76 6.60
C THR A 200 -2.29 27.26 6.30
N ASN A 201 -1.09 27.80 6.02
CA ASN A 201 -0.93 29.20 5.66
C ASN A 201 -1.72 29.53 4.39
N TYR A 202 -1.67 28.65 3.38
CA TYR A 202 -2.42 28.84 2.15
C TYR A 202 -3.94 28.84 2.39
N LYS A 203 -4.45 27.88 3.15
CA LYS A 203 -5.87 27.78 3.50
C LYS A 203 -6.36 29.02 4.26
N MET A 204 -5.57 29.50 5.22
CA MET A 204 -5.88 30.72 5.97
C MET A 204 -5.92 31.96 5.05
N ALA A 205 -4.92 32.10 4.18
CA ALA A 205 -4.85 33.23 3.26
C ALA A 205 -6.02 33.24 2.26
N LYS A 206 -6.40 32.08 1.70
CA LYS A 206 -7.53 31.92 0.77
C LYS A 206 -8.88 32.32 1.40
N GLY A 207 -9.02 32.17 2.72
CA GLY A 207 -10.20 32.63 3.47
C GLY A 207 -10.25 34.15 3.69
N THR A 208 -9.15 34.86 3.44
CA THR A 208 -9.09 36.33 3.52
C THR A 208 -9.02 36.90 2.10
N SER A 209 -9.85 37.88 1.75
CA SER A 209 -9.91 38.46 0.40
C SER A 209 -8.63 39.20 -0.06
N ARG A 210 -7.51 39.00 0.65
CA ARG A 210 -6.22 39.68 0.49
C ARG A 210 -5.39 39.15 -0.68
N VAL A 211 -5.58 37.89 -1.08
CA VAL A 211 -4.75 37.25 -2.12
C VAL A 211 -5.55 37.15 -3.42
N LYS A 212 -5.03 37.76 -4.50
CA LYS A 212 -5.58 37.64 -5.85
C LYS A 212 -4.62 36.79 -6.68
N ASN A 213 -5.15 36.02 -7.62
CA ASN A 213 -4.39 35.14 -8.52
C ASN A 213 -3.61 34.00 -7.82
N THR A 214 -4.32 33.07 -7.17
CA THR A 214 -3.72 31.89 -6.50
C THR A 214 -3.55 30.67 -7.41
N LYS A 215 -3.76 30.81 -8.73
CA LYS A 215 -3.88 29.68 -9.66
C LYS A 215 -2.69 28.72 -9.59
N ILE A 216 -1.47 29.24 -9.52
CA ILE A 216 -0.26 28.41 -9.44
C ILE A 216 -0.13 27.69 -8.09
N ILE A 217 -0.61 28.30 -7.00
CA ILE A 217 -0.62 27.67 -5.67
C ILE A 217 -1.70 26.59 -5.57
N ASP A 218 -2.87 26.84 -6.17
CA ASP A 218 -3.92 25.83 -6.34
C ASP A 218 -3.38 24.63 -7.13
N GLN A 219 -2.74 24.86 -8.28
CA GLN A 219 -2.11 23.78 -9.07
C GLN A 219 -1.05 23.00 -8.28
N PHE A 220 -0.20 23.69 -7.52
CA PHE A 220 0.80 23.04 -6.66
C PHE A 220 0.15 22.18 -5.56
N THR A 221 -0.89 22.70 -4.90
CA THR A 221 -1.61 22.00 -3.83
C THR A 221 -2.37 20.79 -4.38
N ASP A 222 -3.02 20.95 -5.54
CA ASP A 222 -3.69 19.87 -6.24
C ASP A 222 -2.70 18.78 -6.66
N MET A 223 -1.50 19.16 -7.12
CA MET A 223 -0.44 18.20 -7.45
C MET A 223 0.03 17.41 -6.22
N LEU A 224 0.22 18.05 -5.06
CA LEU A 224 0.52 17.34 -3.80
C LEU A 224 -0.59 16.34 -3.45
N GLY A 225 -1.85 16.73 -3.61
CA GLY A 225 -3.01 15.86 -3.40
C GLY A 225 -3.00 14.66 -4.35
N LYS A 226 -2.78 14.88 -5.65
CA LYS A 226 -2.68 13.83 -6.66
C LYS A 226 -1.53 12.87 -6.35
N LEU A 227 -0.33 13.38 -6.05
CA LEU A 227 0.83 12.55 -5.70
C LEU A 227 0.54 11.62 -4.51
N ARG A 228 -0.09 12.13 -3.44
CA ARG A 228 -0.49 11.30 -2.28
C ARG A 228 -1.43 10.17 -2.69
N THR A 229 -2.44 10.47 -3.50
CA THR A 229 -3.39 9.47 -4.00
C THR A 229 -2.67 8.46 -4.90
N THR A 230 -1.84 8.92 -5.83
CA THR A 230 -1.10 8.04 -6.76
C THR A 230 -0.11 7.12 -6.03
N PHE A 231 0.57 7.56 -4.95
CA PHE A 231 1.37 6.64 -4.13
C PHE A 231 0.52 5.63 -3.34
N THR A 232 -0.69 6.03 -2.94
CA THR A 232 -1.64 5.11 -2.29
C THR A 232 -2.08 4.05 -3.30
N GLU A 233 -2.44 4.46 -4.51
CA GLU A 233 -2.81 3.57 -5.62
C GLU A 233 -1.65 2.69 -6.05
N ALA A 234 -0.42 3.21 -6.14
CA ALA A 234 0.77 2.40 -6.43
C ALA A 234 0.95 1.29 -5.39
N PHE A 235 0.68 1.58 -4.11
CA PHE A 235 0.71 0.56 -3.07
C PHE A 235 -0.41 -0.47 -3.25
N THR A 236 -1.67 -0.03 -3.29
CA THR A 236 -2.84 -0.94 -3.24
C THR A 236 -3.11 -1.66 -4.55
N GLN A 237 -2.91 -0.97 -5.68
CA GLN A 237 -3.26 -1.47 -7.00
C GLN A 237 -2.09 -2.08 -7.75
N LEU A 238 -0.83 -1.78 -7.40
CA LEU A 238 0.33 -2.37 -8.08
C LEU A 238 1.12 -3.27 -7.14
N TYR A 239 1.57 -2.72 -6.02
CA TYR A 239 2.46 -3.46 -5.12
C TYR A 239 1.76 -4.63 -4.40
N VAL A 240 0.52 -4.48 -3.95
CA VAL A 240 -0.17 -5.61 -3.28
C VAL A 240 -0.47 -6.78 -4.25
N PRO A 241 -1.01 -6.57 -5.47
CA PRO A 241 -1.13 -7.66 -6.44
C PRO A 241 0.21 -8.30 -6.80
N LEU A 242 1.28 -7.49 -6.88
CA LEU A 242 2.64 -7.95 -7.08
C LEU A 242 3.08 -8.94 -5.99
N LEU A 243 2.70 -8.72 -4.73
CA LEU A 243 2.94 -9.65 -3.60
C LEU A 243 2.13 -10.95 -3.68
N GLN A 244 1.16 -11.08 -4.58
CA GLN A 244 0.42 -12.32 -4.81
C GLN A 244 1.00 -13.18 -5.93
N VAL A 245 1.96 -12.67 -6.70
CA VAL A 245 2.72 -13.49 -7.66
C VAL A 245 3.72 -14.35 -6.88
N HIS A 246 3.67 -15.66 -7.08
CA HIS A 246 4.45 -16.63 -6.33
C HIS A 246 5.94 -16.53 -6.69
N SER A 247 6.80 -16.45 -5.69
CA SER A 247 8.27 -16.42 -5.82
C SER A 247 8.89 -17.55 -6.63
N ILE A 248 8.22 -18.70 -6.73
CA ILE A 248 8.67 -19.82 -7.56
C ILE A 248 8.60 -19.51 -9.07
N CYS A 249 7.74 -18.57 -9.47
CA CYS A 249 7.62 -18.10 -10.85
C CYS A 249 8.62 -16.99 -11.17
N GLU A 250 9.25 -16.40 -10.15
CA GLU A 250 10.07 -15.21 -10.28
C GLU A 250 11.56 -15.53 -10.41
N SER A 251 12.27 -14.68 -11.15
CA SER A 251 13.73 -14.61 -11.09
C SER A 251 14.20 -13.86 -9.84
N GLU A 252 15.47 -14.02 -9.47
CA GLU A 252 16.07 -13.20 -8.39
C GLU A 252 16.03 -11.70 -8.70
N LYS A 253 16.15 -11.34 -9.99
CA LYS A 253 15.99 -9.96 -10.45
C LYS A 253 14.58 -9.44 -10.17
N GLN A 254 13.54 -10.22 -10.50
CA GLN A 254 12.14 -9.86 -10.23
C GLN A 254 11.85 -9.71 -8.72
N LYS A 255 12.37 -10.63 -7.90
CA LYS A 255 12.26 -10.51 -6.43
C LYS A 255 12.96 -9.27 -5.89
N GLN A 256 14.11 -8.90 -6.45
CA GLN A 256 14.81 -7.68 -6.07
C GLN A 256 14.02 -6.43 -6.47
N ILE A 257 13.47 -6.40 -7.69
CA ILE A 257 12.58 -5.34 -8.17
C ILE A 257 11.39 -5.14 -7.23
N LYS A 258 10.74 -6.21 -6.76
CA LYS A 258 9.64 -6.11 -5.77
C LYS A 258 10.06 -5.34 -4.51
N ARG A 259 11.25 -5.61 -3.98
CA ARG A 259 11.79 -4.93 -2.79
C ARG A 259 12.10 -3.46 -3.08
N ASP A 260 12.63 -3.16 -4.26
CA ASP A 260 12.98 -1.80 -4.65
C ASP A 260 11.73 -0.94 -4.92
N ILE A 261 10.67 -1.50 -5.54
CA ILE A 261 9.36 -0.85 -5.66
C ILE A 261 8.82 -0.49 -4.28
N ARG A 262 8.83 -1.42 -3.32
CA ARG A 262 8.39 -1.15 -1.94
C ARG A 262 9.16 0.01 -1.31
N ARG A 263 10.49 0.01 -1.46
CA ARG A 263 11.34 1.07 -0.94
C ARG A 263 10.97 2.42 -1.55
N LYS A 264 10.78 2.49 -2.86
CA LYS A 264 10.40 3.72 -3.57
C LYS A 264 9.02 4.22 -3.16
N ILE A 265 8.04 3.35 -3.03
CA ILE A 265 6.70 3.70 -2.51
C ILE A 265 6.82 4.28 -1.10
N ASN A 266 7.56 3.64 -0.21
CA ASN A 266 7.72 4.12 1.16
C ASN A 266 8.41 5.49 1.19
N ILE A 267 9.50 5.67 0.44
CA ILE A 267 10.19 6.97 0.33
C ILE A 267 9.24 8.06 -0.16
N GLY A 268 8.47 7.78 -1.22
CA GLY A 268 7.50 8.72 -1.77
C GLY A 268 6.38 9.06 -0.78
N GLN A 269 5.83 8.07 -0.09
CA GLN A 269 4.81 8.26 0.93
C GLN A 269 5.34 9.09 2.12
N GLU A 270 6.56 8.81 2.61
CA GLU A 270 7.20 9.61 3.66
C GLU A 270 7.42 11.06 3.22
N LEU A 271 7.88 11.27 1.98
CA LEU A 271 8.07 12.60 1.41
C LEU A 271 6.75 13.40 1.30
N MET A 272 5.64 12.72 1.04
CA MET A 272 4.30 13.34 0.90
C MET A 272 3.57 13.56 2.22
N LYS A 273 4.11 13.08 3.36
CA LYS A 273 3.47 13.29 4.67
C LYS A 273 3.36 14.78 4.99
N PRO A 274 2.26 15.22 5.61
CA PRO A 274 2.11 16.62 6.04
C PRO A 274 3.28 17.10 6.92
N GLU A 275 3.85 16.22 7.73
CA GLU A 275 4.96 16.50 8.65
C GLU A 275 6.36 16.31 8.03
N ALA A 276 6.46 15.99 6.74
CA ALA A 276 7.75 15.76 6.09
C ALA A 276 8.69 16.96 6.31
N PRO A 277 9.93 16.75 6.81
CA PRO A 277 10.85 17.83 7.15
C PRO A 277 11.44 18.44 5.89
N LEU A 278 10.93 19.61 5.48
CA LEU A 278 11.33 20.26 4.22
C LEU A 278 12.80 20.68 4.19
N LYS A 279 13.42 20.92 5.35
CA LYS A 279 14.83 21.36 5.45
C LYS A 279 15.82 20.41 4.78
N ILE A 280 15.56 19.11 4.84
CA ILE A 280 16.43 18.06 4.28
C ILE A 280 16.03 17.66 2.85
N VAL A 281 14.92 18.18 2.33
CA VAL A 281 14.43 17.86 1.00
C VAL A 281 15.17 18.72 -0.02
N ILE A 282 15.96 18.07 -0.88
CA ILE A 282 16.78 18.76 -1.89
C ILE A 282 16.76 17.94 -3.18
N HIS A 283 16.16 18.52 -4.22
CA HIS A 283 16.26 18.01 -5.58
C HIS A 283 17.45 18.70 -6.29
N PRO A 284 18.41 17.96 -6.88
CA PRO A 284 19.68 18.53 -7.38
C PRO A 284 19.49 19.60 -8.45
N VAL A 285 18.43 19.49 -9.26
CA VAL A 285 18.14 20.43 -10.35
C VAL A 285 17.26 21.58 -9.86
N TRP A 286 16.14 21.29 -9.20
CA TRP A 286 15.17 22.30 -8.80
C TRP A 286 15.68 23.22 -7.68
N ALA A 287 16.55 22.73 -6.80
CA ALA A 287 17.14 23.56 -5.75
C ALA A 287 17.90 24.78 -6.32
N ARG A 288 18.47 24.64 -7.53
CA ARG A 288 19.23 25.69 -8.22
C ARG A 288 18.34 26.66 -8.99
N LYS A 289 17.07 26.31 -9.23
CA LYS A 289 16.09 27.15 -9.93
C LYS A 289 15.47 28.22 -9.03
N ILE A 290 15.67 28.11 -7.72
CA ILE A 290 15.23 29.11 -6.73
C ILE A 290 16.36 30.09 -6.46
N LEU A 291 16.02 31.38 -6.43
CA LEU A 291 16.97 32.46 -6.11
C LEU A 291 17.64 32.21 -4.75
N PRO A 292 18.97 32.43 -4.59
CA PRO A 292 19.69 32.15 -3.35
C PRO A 292 19.05 32.73 -2.09
N ARG A 293 18.52 33.95 -2.17
CA ARG A 293 17.83 34.65 -1.06
C ARG A 293 16.48 34.03 -0.66
N GLU A 294 15.92 33.15 -1.48
CA GLU A 294 14.61 32.51 -1.29
C GLU A 294 14.73 31.01 -0.96
N GLN A 295 15.94 30.45 -1.05
CA GLN A 295 16.17 29.03 -0.83
C GLN A 295 15.83 28.59 0.60
N SER A 296 16.08 29.43 1.61
CA SER A 296 15.72 29.11 3.00
C SER A 296 14.22 28.91 3.18
N LEU A 297 13.41 29.61 2.37
CA LEU A 297 11.96 29.62 2.50
C LEU A 297 11.28 28.55 1.64
N PHE A 298 11.70 28.41 0.37
CA PHE A 298 10.95 27.62 -0.62
C PHE A 298 11.64 26.35 -1.10
N ARG A 299 12.96 26.18 -0.88
CA ARG A 299 13.71 25.07 -1.50
C ARG A 299 13.11 23.71 -1.21
N GLY A 300 12.90 23.42 0.07
CA GLY A 300 12.36 22.14 0.50
C GLY A 300 11.01 21.86 -0.14
N LEU A 301 10.08 22.81 0.00
CA LEU A 301 8.71 22.69 -0.51
C LEU A 301 8.68 22.40 -2.01
N VAL A 302 9.37 23.22 -2.81
CA VAL A 302 9.38 23.10 -4.27
C VAL A 302 10.07 21.82 -4.73
N CYS A 303 11.11 21.37 -4.03
CA CYS A 303 11.82 20.13 -4.36
C CYS A 303 11.01 18.85 -4.08
N VAL A 304 9.93 18.92 -3.31
CA VAL A 304 9.08 17.76 -3.00
C VAL A 304 8.46 17.16 -4.27
N LEU A 305 7.99 18.01 -5.21
CA LEU A 305 7.31 17.57 -6.42
C LEU A 305 8.18 16.71 -7.36
N PRO A 306 9.34 17.19 -7.86
CA PRO A 306 10.16 16.42 -8.78
C PRO A 306 10.64 15.10 -8.16
N LEU A 307 11.03 15.10 -6.88
CA LEU A 307 11.45 13.88 -6.18
C LEU A 307 10.34 12.84 -6.11
N ALA A 308 9.10 13.28 -5.92
CA ALA A 308 7.93 12.41 -5.89
C ALA A 308 7.59 11.86 -7.28
N VAL A 309 7.62 12.71 -8.31
CA VAL A 309 7.37 12.29 -9.70
C VAL A 309 8.44 11.32 -10.18
N GLU A 310 9.72 11.60 -9.91
CA GLU A 310 10.84 10.69 -10.21
C GLU A 310 10.65 9.33 -9.54
N ALA A 311 10.26 9.30 -8.26
CA ALA A 311 10.00 8.04 -7.56
C ALA A 311 8.84 7.24 -8.18
N LEU A 312 7.76 7.90 -8.62
CA LEU A 312 6.66 7.23 -9.33
C LEU A 312 7.10 6.71 -10.70
N LYS A 313 7.92 7.46 -11.42
CA LYS A 313 8.47 7.06 -12.71
C LYS A 313 9.42 5.87 -12.60
N ASP A 314 10.24 5.84 -11.55
CA ASP A 314 11.09 4.69 -11.23
C ASP A 314 10.22 3.45 -10.92
N ILE A 315 9.12 3.62 -10.18
CA ILE A 315 8.17 2.52 -9.90
C ILE A 315 7.56 1.99 -11.20
N ASP A 316 7.12 2.89 -12.10
CA ASP A 316 6.54 2.52 -13.40
C ASP A 316 7.53 1.71 -14.26
N PHE A 317 8.77 2.20 -14.38
CA PHE A 317 9.83 1.51 -15.12
C PHE A 317 10.17 0.14 -14.52
N MET A 318 10.33 0.07 -13.19
CA MET A 318 10.60 -1.19 -12.51
C MET A 318 9.45 -2.19 -12.68
N LEU A 319 8.20 -1.72 -12.68
CA LEU A 319 7.05 -2.58 -12.89
C LEU A 319 6.98 -3.10 -14.33
N ASP A 320 7.32 -2.27 -15.32
CA ASP A 320 7.43 -2.69 -16.72
C ASP A 320 8.47 -3.79 -16.88
N GLU A 321 9.66 -3.58 -16.30
CA GLU A 321 10.74 -4.56 -16.31
C GLU A 321 10.33 -5.86 -15.63
N TYR A 322 9.65 -5.77 -14.49
CA TYR A 322 9.14 -6.95 -13.77
C TYR A 322 8.17 -7.78 -14.62
N ILE A 323 7.23 -7.11 -15.31
CA ILE A 323 6.18 -7.77 -16.10
C ILE A 323 6.77 -8.36 -17.38
N ASN A 324 7.61 -7.60 -18.09
CA ASN A 324 8.18 -8.02 -19.37
C ASN A 324 9.22 -9.15 -19.22
N ASP A 325 9.82 -9.32 -18.04
CA ASP A 325 10.68 -10.46 -17.71
C ASP A 325 9.91 -11.81 -17.63
N PHE A 326 8.57 -11.79 -17.66
CA PHE A 326 7.76 -12.99 -17.87
C PHE A 326 7.56 -13.28 -19.37
N VAL A 327 7.92 -14.49 -19.80
CA VAL A 327 7.50 -15.02 -21.10
C VAL A 327 6.04 -15.48 -20.97
N LEU A 328 5.08 -14.57 -21.20
CA LEU A 328 3.64 -14.80 -21.08
C LEU A 328 3.02 -15.66 -22.17
#